data_AF-A0A0F9I3Q0-F1
#
_entry.id   AF-A0A0F9I3Q0-F1
#
_cell.length_a   1.000
_cell.length_b   1.000
_cell.length_c   1.000
_cell.angle_alpha   90.00
_cell.angle_beta   90.00
_cell.angle_gamma   90.00
#
_symmetry.space_group_name_H-M   'P 1'
#
loop_
_entity.id
_entity.type
_entity.pdbx_description
1 polymer ?
#
loop_
_entity_poly.entity_id
_entity_poly.type
_entity_poly.pdbx_seq_one_letter_code
_entity_poly.pdbx_strand_id
1 'polypeptide(L)'
;MAEPVVWPGQGESPVGLTPFAFYDGDQQFVTDAPKAADWAARKLGWPTLDVELVDTHFYACFEEAITEYAHQVNQFNIRENMYNLQGRSKSTNLSGKNIIATPLPRITVVNEDYGTEVGAGGNVDWKTGSINIEADQQLYDLQELYGAVSESGNRLEIRRIFHGVLPAIQRIFGAHGGLGAGGAGFQVPGVSGGGMNSLLTEFGFDALSPAINFILLPAFEDVLRIQAINFNDTIRRSAFSFELINNKVRLFPIPKDNFLLHFHYTVREDRFASGTTFEEGVISDYANVPYDNIVYSEINDVGRRWIFEYFLSCTQSVLGQIRSKYATIPIPNSEVTLNGPALM
;
A
#
# COMPACT_ATOMS: atom_id res chain seq x y z
N MET A 1 -25.24 -63.02 -12.36
CA MET A 1 -25.67 -61.62 -12.56
C MET A 1 -25.21 -60.86 -11.35
N ALA A 2 -24.40 -59.81 -11.50
CA ALA A 2 -24.12 -58.90 -10.39
C ALA A 2 -25.45 -58.24 -10.01
N GLU A 3 -25.78 -58.21 -8.72
CA GLU A 3 -26.94 -57.46 -8.25
C GLU A 3 -26.77 -55.98 -8.62
N PRO A 4 -27.84 -55.30 -9.06
CA PRO A 4 -27.77 -53.86 -9.31
C PRO A 4 -27.36 -53.17 -8.02
N VAL A 5 -26.36 -52.29 -8.11
CA VAL A 5 -25.89 -51.52 -6.96
C VAL A 5 -26.90 -50.40 -6.71
N VAL A 6 -27.60 -50.47 -5.59
CA VAL A 6 -28.70 -49.57 -5.23
C VAL A 6 -28.46 -48.94 -3.87
N TRP A 7 -29.04 -47.75 -3.67
CA TRP A 7 -29.01 -47.08 -2.37
C TRP A 7 -29.63 -47.97 -1.27
N PRO A 8 -28.88 -48.30 -0.18
CA PRO A 8 -29.35 -49.23 0.86
C PRO A 8 -30.42 -48.63 1.79
N GLY A 9 -30.77 -47.35 1.64
CA GLY A 9 -31.78 -46.67 2.45
C GLY A 9 -31.23 -45.98 3.71
N GLN A 10 -29.96 -46.20 4.03
CA GLN A 10 -29.25 -45.52 5.12
C GLN A 10 -27.77 -45.44 4.77
N GLY A 11 -27.18 -44.24 4.89
CA GLY A 11 -25.75 -44.06 4.68
C GLY A 11 -24.90 -44.55 5.85
N GLU A 12 -23.77 -45.17 5.54
CA GLU A 12 -22.69 -45.50 6.47
C GLU A 12 -21.90 -44.24 6.88
N SER A 13 -20.95 -44.38 7.80
CA SER A 13 -20.08 -43.26 8.19
C SER A 13 -19.28 -42.77 6.97
N PRO A 14 -19.23 -41.45 6.68
CA PRO A 14 -18.50 -40.91 5.53
C PRO A 14 -16.97 -41.02 5.65
N VAL A 15 -16.45 -41.29 6.86
CA VAL A 15 -15.01 -41.37 7.13
C VAL A 15 -14.36 -42.47 6.28
N GLY A 16 -13.41 -42.08 5.42
CA GLY A 16 -12.71 -42.98 4.49
C GLY A 16 -13.51 -43.39 3.26
N LEU A 17 -14.72 -42.86 3.07
CA LEU A 17 -15.55 -43.03 1.86
C LEU A 17 -15.56 -41.78 0.98
N THR A 18 -15.03 -40.66 1.48
CA THR A 18 -14.81 -39.41 0.73
C THR A 18 -13.54 -39.50 -0.13
N PRO A 19 -13.53 -38.94 -1.35
CA PRO A 19 -12.35 -38.97 -2.22
C PRO A 19 -11.11 -38.26 -1.67
N PHE A 20 -11.28 -37.09 -1.05
CA PHE A 20 -10.18 -36.25 -0.58
C PHE A 20 -10.04 -36.20 0.94
N ALA A 21 -11.04 -36.68 1.68
CA ALA A 21 -11.08 -36.67 3.14
C ALA A 21 -10.85 -35.29 3.76
N PHE A 22 -11.25 -34.21 3.07
CA PHE A 22 -11.06 -32.83 3.55
C PHE A 22 -11.86 -32.56 4.82
N TYR A 23 -13.02 -33.18 4.97
CA TYR A 23 -13.98 -32.91 6.04
C TYR A 23 -14.16 -34.08 7.02
N ASP A 24 -13.44 -35.19 6.85
CA ASP A 24 -13.57 -36.40 7.67
C ASP A 24 -13.23 -36.16 9.16
N GLY A 25 -12.42 -35.14 9.45
CA GLY A 25 -12.09 -34.71 10.81
C GLY A 25 -13.17 -33.87 11.49
N ASP A 26 -14.19 -33.39 10.76
CA ASP A 26 -15.27 -32.58 11.32
C ASP A 26 -16.44 -33.47 11.77
N GLN A 27 -16.70 -33.49 13.09
CA GLN A 27 -17.77 -34.28 13.68
C GLN A 27 -19.15 -33.91 13.14
N GLN A 28 -19.39 -32.64 12.82
CA GLN A 28 -20.68 -32.21 12.29
C GLN A 28 -20.89 -32.72 10.86
N PHE A 29 -19.84 -32.71 10.04
CA PHE A 29 -19.86 -33.29 8.70
C PHE A 29 -20.17 -34.79 8.76
N VAL A 30 -19.50 -35.53 9.65
CA VAL A 30 -19.72 -36.97 9.85
C VAL A 30 -21.19 -37.27 10.20
N THR A 31 -21.84 -36.41 10.98
CA THR A 31 -23.25 -36.59 11.34
C THR A 31 -24.25 -36.14 10.27
N ASP A 32 -23.91 -35.16 9.45
CA ASP A 32 -24.83 -34.55 8.49
C ASP A 32 -24.72 -35.16 7.09
N ALA A 33 -23.56 -35.70 6.70
CA ALA A 33 -23.39 -36.32 5.38
C ALA A 33 -24.36 -37.50 5.13
N PRO A 34 -24.57 -38.46 6.06
CA PRO A 34 -25.57 -39.53 5.85
C PRO A 34 -27.00 -38.99 5.71
N LYS A 35 -27.33 -37.91 6.44
CA LYS A 35 -28.65 -37.25 6.33
C LYS A 35 -28.80 -36.53 5.00
N ALA A 36 -27.74 -35.90 4.50
CA ALA A 36 -27.71 -35.25 3.20
C ALA A 36 -27.89 -36.28 2.08
N ALA A 37 -27.22 -37.43 2.17
CA ALA A 37 -27.38 -38.53 1.23
C ALA A 37 -28.83 -39.06 1.20
N ASP A 38 -29.45 -39.31 2.37
CA ASP A 38 -30.88 -39.69 2.45
C ASP A 38 -31.79 -38.59 1.87
N TRP A 39 -31.52 -37.32 2.14
CA TRP A 39 -32.28 -36.20 1.57
C TRP A 39 -32.20 -36.16 0.03
N ALA A 40 -31.01 -36.34 -0.55
CA ALA A 40 -30.82 -36.37 -2.00
C ALA A 40 -31.48 -37.62 -2.62
N ALA A 41 -31.31 -38.80 -2.01
CA ALA A 41 -31.96 -40.03 -2.47
C ALA A 41 -33.49 -39.89 -2.52
N ARG A 42 -34.09 -39.28 -1.49
CA ARG A 42 -35.54 -38.99 -1.46
C ARG A 42 -35.99 -38.02 -2.55
N LYS A 43 -35.17 -37.02 -2.88
CA LYS A 43 -35.45 -36.08 -3.97
C LYS A 43 -35.33 -36.73 -5.35
N LEU A 44 -34.45 -37.72 -5.49
CA LEU A 44 -34.26 -38.49 -6.72
C LEU A 44 -35.35 -39.56 -6.96
N GLY A 45 -36.16 -39.86 -5.95
CA GLY A 45 -37.33 -40.74 -6.08
C GLY A 45 -37.34 -41.97 -5.18
N TRP A 46 -36.31 -42.18 -4.35
CA TRP A 46 -36.31 -43.25 -3.35
C TRP A 46 -37.36 -42.96 -2.25
N PRO A 47 -38.13 -43.95 -1.75
CA PRO A 47 -38.10 -45.39 -2.04
C PRO A 47 -39.06 -45.84 -3.16
N THR A 48 -39.69 -44.92 -3.90
CA THR A 48 -40.64 -45.26 -4.98
C THR A 48 -39.94 -45.81 -6.22
N LEU A 49 -38.76 -45.28 -6.52
CA LEU A 49 -37.87 -45.75 -7.57
C LEU A 49 -36.50 -46.04 -6.97
N ASP A 50 -35.86 -47.07 -7.50
CA ASP A 50 -34.50 -47.43 -7.16
C ASP A 50 -33.53 -46.35 -7.65
N VAL A 51 -32.58 -45.99 -6.80
CA VAL A 51 -31.52 -45.02 -7.10
C VAL A 51 -30.21 -45.78 -7.19
N GLU A 52 -29.59 -45.75 -8.37
CA GLU A 52 -28.36 -46.49 -8.70
C GLU A 52 -27.08 -45.79 -8.18
N LEU A 53 -27.16 -45.19 -6.99
CA LEU A 53 -26.06 -44.52 -6.29
C LEU A 53 -25.80 -45.18 -4.94
N VAL A 54 -24.53 -45.16 -4.53
CA VAL A 54 -24.03 -45.63 -3.23
C VAL A 54 -23.52 -44.44 -2.45
N ASP A 55 -23.37 -44.63 -1.15
CA ASP A 55 -22.77 -43.74 -0.16
C ASP A 55 -21.54 -43.01 -0.70
N THR A 56 -20.60 -43.72 -1.34
CA THR A 56 -19.39 -43.14 -1.93
C THR A 56 -19.68 -42.08 -2.97
N HIS A 57 -20.71 -42.26 -3.80
CA HIS A 57 -21.11 -41.27 -4.82
C HIS A 57 -21.73 -40.03 -4.18
N PHE A 58 -22.58 -40.22 -3.17
CA PHE A 58 -23.17 -39.09 -2.44
C PHE A 58 -22.11 -38.32 -1.66
N TYR A 59 -21.21 -38.99 -0.96
CA TYR A 59 -20.16 -38.32 -0.17
C TYR A 59 -19.13 -37.60 -1.04
N ALA A 60 -18.78 -38.15 -2.21
CA ALA A 60 -17.97 -37.44 -3.19
C ALA A 60 -18.63 -36.13 -3.66
N CYS A 61 -19.91 -36.18 -4.05
CA CYS A 61 -20.63 -34.98 -4.48
C CYS A 61 -20.81 -33.96 -3.34
N PHE A 62 -20.96 -34.43 -2.10
CA PHE A 62 -21.15 -33.56 -0.95
C PHE A 62 -19.84 -32.87 -0.55
N GLU A 63 -18.72 -33.59 -0.54
CA GLU A 63 -17.38 -33.03 -0.33
C GLU A 63 -17.04 -31.98 -1.41
N GLU A 64 -17.34 -32.27 -2.68
CA GLU A 64 -17.18 -31.32 -3.79
C GLU A 64 -18.03 -30.05 -3.57
N ALA A 65 -19.30 -30.21 -3.18
CA ALA A 65 -20.19 -29.08 -2.95
C ALA A 65 -19.73 -28.14 -1.82
N ILE A 66 -19.20 -28.69 -0.73
CA ILE A 66 -18.65 -27.90 0.37
C ILE A 66 -17.36 -27.19 -0.09
N THR A 67 -16.51 -27.88 -0.85
CA THR A 67 -15.25 -27.32 -1.37
C THR A 67 -15.51 -26.17 -2.34
N GLU A 68 -16.50 -26.30 -3.23
CA GLU A 68 -16.90 -25.24 -4.16
C GLU A 68 -17.47 -24.01 -3.44
N TYR A 69 -18.31 -24.22 -2.43
CA TYR A 69 -18.77 -23.12 -1.59
C TYR A 69 -17.59 -22.41 -0.90
N ALA A 70 -16.66 -23.19 -0.34
CA ALA A 70 -15.49 -22.63 0.33
C ALA A 70 -14.60 -21.83 -0.64
N HIS A 71 -14.40 -22.34 -1.85
CA HIS A 71 -13.66 -21.65 -2.91
C HIS A 71 -14.31 -20.33 -3.29
N GLN A 72 -15.64 -20.28 -3.46
CA GLN A 72 -16.34 -19.03 -3.77
C GLN A 72 -16.20 -17.99 -2.66
N VAL A 73 -16.42 -18.39 -1.40
CA VAL A 73 -16.28 -17.48 -0.25
C VAL A 73 -14.85 -16.96 -0.14
N ASN A 74 -13.85 -17.84 -0.26
CA ASN A 74 -12.45 -17.45 -0.24
C ASN A 74 -12.10 -16.52 -1.41
N GLN A 75 -12.65 -16.76 -2.61
CA GLN A 75 -12.44 -15.90 -3.77
C GLN A 75 -12.92 -14.47 -3.52
N PHE A 76 -14.11 -14.30 -2.95
CA PHE A 76 -14.61 -12.97 -2.60
C PHE A 76 -13.78 -12.32 -1.49
N ASN A 77 -13.40 -13.07 -0.46
CA ASN A 77 -12.57 -12.56 0.63
C ASN A 77 -11.19 -12.09 0.14
N ILE A 78 -10.55 -12.86 -0.74
CA ILE A 78 -9.28 -12.49 -1.37
C ILE A 78 -9.46 -11.21 -2.18
N ARG A 79 -10.51 -11.14 -3.02
CA ARG A 79 -10.75 -9.97 -3.87
C ARG A 79 -10.97 -8.70 -3.04
N GLU A 80 -11.77 -8.78 -1.99
CA GLU A 80 -12.10 -7.63 -1.14
C GLU A 80 -10.87 -7.16 -0.34
N ASN A 81 -10.03 -8.08 0.12
CA ASN A 81 -8.91 -7.77 1.00
C ASN A 81 -7.55 -7.72 0.29
N MET A 82 -7.48 -7.90 -1.03
CA MET A 82 -6.21 -7.99 -1.77
C MET A 82 -5.29 -6.80 -1.49
N TYR A 83 -5.84 -5.59 -1.50
CA TYR A 83 -5.08 -4.38 -1.26
C TYR A 83 -4.40 -4.38 0.12
N ASN A 84 -5.06 -4.97 1.12
CA ASN A 84 -4.62 -5.03 2.50
C ASN A 84 -3.65 -6.20 2.76
N LEU A 85 -3.76 -7.26 1.96
CA LEU A 85 -2.99 -8.49 2.12
C LEU A 85 -1.64 -8.43 1.39
N GLN A 86 -1.55 -7.69 0.29
CA GLN A 86 -0.29 -7.53 -0.45
C GLN A 86 0.83 -6.98 0.44
N GLY A 87 1.99 -7.65 0.42
CA GLY A 87 3.15 -7.33 1.26
C GLY A 87 3.10 -7.92 2.67
N ARG A 88 2.06 -8.68 3.04
CA ARG A 88 2.01 -9.38 4.34
C ARG A 88 2.58 -10.80 4.24
N SER A 89 3.10 -11.32 5.35
CA SER A 89 3.61 -12.69 5.44
C SER A 89 2.54 -13.74 5.06
N LYS A 90 2.95 -14.78 4.31
CA LYS A 90 2.12 -15.95 3.96
C LYS A 90 1.98 -16.97 5.09
N SER A 91 2.67 -16.81 6.21
CA SER A 91 2.76 -17.83 7.27
C SER A 91 1.44 -18.13 8.00
N THR A 92 0.45 -17.24 7.89
CA THR A 92 -0.78 -17.31 8.68
C THR A 92 -1.96 -17.65 7.78
N ASN A 93 -2.65 -18.77 8.06
CA ASN A 93 -3.92 -19.09 7.42
C ASN A 93 -4.98 -18.01 7.77
N LEU A 94 -5.65 -17.49 6.74
CA LEU A 94 -6.64 -16.41 6.81
C LEU A 94 -8.10 -16.87 6.75
N SER A 95 -8.37 -18.15 6.50
CA SER A 95 -9.72 -18.71 6.42
C SER A 95 -10.47 -18.54 7.74
N GLY A 96 -11.72 -18.09 7.65
CA GLY A 96 -12.59 -17.84 8.81
C GLY A 96 -12.18 -16.66 9.70
N LYS A 97 -11.12 -15.92 9.36
CA LYS A 97 -10.59 -14.83 10.19
C LYS A 97 -10.94 -13.46 9.64
N ASN A 98 -11.26 -12.56 10.56
CA ASN A 98 -11.48 -11.15 10.22
C ASN A 98 -10.15 -10.47 9.88
N ILE A 99 -10.08 -9.83 8.72
CA ILE A 99 -8.92 -9.05 8.29
C ILE A 99 -9.13 -7.61 8.74
N ILE A 100 -8.61 -7.27 9.93
CA ILE A 100 -8.52 -5.89 10.37
C ILE A 100 -7.18 -5.35 9.89
N ALA A 101 -7.20 -4.65 8.76
CA ALA A 101 -6.02 -4.04 8.19
C ALA A 101 -6.17 -2.52 8.13
N THR A 102 -5.23 -1.80 8.72
CA THR A 102 -5.04 -0.38 8.43
C THR A 102 -4.19 -0.31 7.15
N PRO A 103 -4.68 0.29 6.05
CA PRO A 103 -3.93 0.34 4.79
C PRO A 103 -2.72 1.28 4.83
N LEU A 104 -2.52 2.01 5.94
CA LEU A 104 -1.51 3.06 6.08
C LEU A 104 -0.09 2.58 5.74
N PRO A 105 0.42 1.43 6.22
CA PRO A 105 1.78 1.00 5.91
C PRO A 105 2.02 0.77 4.41
N ARG A 106 1.01 0.28 3.69
CA ARG A 106 1.12 0.10 2.24
C ARG A 106 0.99 1.42 1.49
N ILE A 107 0.10 2.30 1.94
CA ILE A 107 -0.01 3.66 1.42
C ILE A 107 1.33 4.39 1.61
N THR A 108 2.00 4.25 2.75
CA THR A 108 3.30 4.90 2.97
C THR A 108 4.36 4.36 2.03
N VAL A 109 4.49 3.04 1.87
CA VAL A 109 5.47 2.43 0.94
C VAL A 109 5.22 2.90 -0.49
N VAL A 110 3.96 2.92 -0.96
CA VAL A 110 3.63 3.42 -2.31
C VAL A 110 3.95 4.92 -2.46
N ASN A 111 3.93 5.69 -1.38
CA ASN A 111 4.20 7.13 -1.38
C ASN A 111 5.65 7.50 -1.01
N GLU A 112 6.53 6.54 -0.73
CA GLU A 112 7.94 6.80 -0.41
C GLU A 112 8.69 7.46 -1.58
N ASP A 113 8.29 7.15 -2.82
CA ASP A 113 8.79 7.84 -4.01
C ASP A 113 8.44 9.32 -3.97
N TYR A 114 7.21 9.68 -3.58
CA TYR A 114 6.83 11.08 -3.40
C TYR A 114 7.59 11.73 -2.24
N GLY A 115 7.80 10.99 -1.14
CA GLY A 115 8.68 11.44 -0.04
C GLY A 115 10.07 11.82 -0.55
N THR A 116 10.62 10.99 -1.43
CA THR A 116 11.93 11.18 -2.08
C THR A 116 11.95 12.44 -2.95
N GLU A 117 10.84 12.77 -3.62
CA GLU A 117 10.71 13.99 -4.44
C GLU A 117 10.69 15.27 -3.58
N VAL A 118 10.16 15.20 -2.35
CA VAL A 118 10.03 16.34 -1.44
C VAL A 118 11.21 16.46 -0.46
N GLY A 119 12.00 15.39 -0.29
CA GLY A 119 13.18 15.36 0.60
C GLY A 119 12.84 15.25 2.07
N ALA A 120 11.61 14.84 2.40
CA ALA A 120 11.13 14.65 3.76
C ALA A 120 11.28 13.19 4.24
N GLY A 121 11.65 12.27 3.34
CA GLY A 121 11.81 10.83 3.58
C GLY A 121 11.90 10.08 2.25
N GLY A 122 11.82 8.75 2.25
CA GLY A 122 11.76 7.93 1.04
C GLY A 122 12.95 6.99 0.86
N ASN A 123 13.07 6.44 -0.34
CA ASN A 123 13.96 5.31 -0.64
C ASN A 123 15.33 5.71 -1.19
N VAL A 124 15.51 6.97 -1.59
CA VAL A 124 16.78 7.48 -2.15
C VAL A 124 17.22 8.76 -1.45
N ASP A 125 18.47 8.78 -1.02
CA ASP A 125 19.05 9.95 -0.37
C ASP A 125 19.35 11.09 -1.34
N TRP A 126 19.16 12.32 -0.85
CA TRP A 126 19.61 13.52 -1.55
C TRP A 126 21.10 13.74 -1.31
N LYS A 127 21.89 13.55 -2.36
CA LYS A 127 23.33 13.83 -2.35
C LYS A 127 23.58 15.32 -2.56
N THR A 128 24.70 15.81 -2.04
CA THR A 128 25.12 17.21 -2.22
C THR A 128 26.36 17.28 -3.09
N GLY A 129 26.31 18.11 -4.13
CA GLY A 129 27.44 18.41 -5.00
C GLY A 129 27.75 19.89 -5.01
N SER A 130 28.93 20.24 -5.51
CA SER A 130 29.30 21.63 -5.76
C SER A 130 30.12 21.79 -7.02
N ILE A 131 29.94 22.92 -7.69
CA ILE A 131 30.75 23.34 -8.84
C ILE A 131 31.32 24.73 -8.60
N ASN A 132 32.50 24.98 -9.18
CA ASN A 132 33.09 26.31 -9.21
C ASN A 132 32.47 27.09 -10.38
N ILE A 133 31.95 28.27 -10.08
CA ILE A 133 31.45 29.23 -11.07
C ILE A 133 32.59 30.17 -11.40
N GLU A 134 32.82 30.39 -12.69
CA GLU A 134 33.84 31.31 -13.20
C GLU A 134 33.22 32.64 -13.62
N ALA A 135 33.98 33.71 -13.46
CA ALA A 135 33.61 35.03 -13.93
C ALA A 135 33.37 35.04 -15.45
N ASP A 136 32.40 35.84 -15.89
CA ASP A 136 32.00 36.03 -17.28
C ASP A 136 31.45 34.78 -18.01
N GLN A 137 31.27 33.66 -17.31
CA GLN A 137 30.62 32.46 -17.83
C GLN A 137 29.20 32.28 -17.28
N GLN A 138 28.25 32.05 -18.19
CA GLN A 138 26.82 32.01 -17.85
C GLN A 138 26.22 30.60 -17.80
N LEU A 139 26.70 29.68 -18.64
CA LEU A 139 26.11 28.35 -18.84
C LEU A 139 27.05 27.26 -18.30
N TYR A 140 26.48 26.38 -17.48
CA TYR A 140 27.20 25.30 -16.79
C TYR A 140 26.45 23.98 -17.01
N ASP A 141 27.12 22.97 -17.56
CA ASP A 141 26.57 21.62 -17.69
C ASP A 141 26.96 20.77 -16.48
N LEU A 142 26.00 20.51 -15.59
CA LEU A 142 26.24 19.73 -14.37
C LEU A 142 26.49 18.25 -14.66
N GLN A 143 26.03 17.73 -15.80
CA GLN A 143 26.30 16.34 -16.15
C GLN A 143 27.78 16.15 -16.50
N GLU A 144 28.36 17.09 -17.24
CA GLU A 144 29.77 17.07 -17.64
C GLU A 144 30.67 17.43 -16.46
N LEU A 145 30.35 18.52 -15.75
CA LEU A 145 31.20 19.06 -14.68
C LEU A 145 31.22 18.21 -13.41
N TYR A 146 30.14 17.48 -13.13
CA TYR A 146 30.01 16.73 -11.88
C TYR A 146 29.58 15.27 -12.10
N GLY A 147 28.56 15.03 -12.92
CA GLY A 147 28.02 13.67 -13.13
C GLY A 147 29.02 12.67 -13.71
N ALA A 148 29.81 13.09 -14.70
CA ALA A 148 30.85 12.27 -15.32
C ALA A 148 32.00 11.91 -14.35
N VAL A 149 32.33 12.82 -13.44
CA VAL A 149 33.48 12.69 -12.53
C VAL A 149 33.11 11.95 -11.24
N SER A 150 31.97 12.32 -10.63
CA SER A 150 31.60 11.86 -9.29
C SER A 150 30.61 10.70 -9.28
N GLU A 151 29.84 10.50 -10.34
CA GLU A 151 28.76 9.48 -10.40
C GLU A 151 28.94 8.56 -11.62
N SER A 152 30.20 8.38 -12.07
CA SER A 152 30.57 7.48 -13.17
C SER A 152 29.79 7.69 -14.49
N GLY A 153 29.33 8.91 -14.75
CA GLY A 153 28.53 9.24 -15.94
C GLY A 153 27.04 9.00 -15.80
N ASN A 154 26.56 8.53 -14.64
CA ASN A 154 25.14 8.34 -14.40
C ASN A 154 24.37 9.66 -14.43
N ARG A 155 23.14 9.61 -14.94
CA ARG A 155 22.32 10.81 -15.14
C ARG A 155 21.92 11.40 -13.79
N LEU A 156 22.26 12.67 -13.58
CA LEU A 156 21.86 13.42 -12.39
C LEU A 156 20.44 13.98 -12.55
N GLU A 157 19.69 14.00 -11.46
CA GLU A 157 18.44 14.75 -11.35
C GLU A 157 18.56 15.78 -10.22
N ILE A 158 18.54 17.06 -10.59
CA ILE A 158 18.80 18.16 -9.68
C ILE A 158 17.50 18.56 -8.97
N ARG A 159 17.57 18.67 -7.65
CA ARG A 159 16.43 19.01 -6.79
C ARG A 159 16.44 20.46 -6.36
N ARG A 160 17.61 20.94 -5.94
CA ARG A 160 17.77 22.27 -5.38
C ARG A 160 19.14 22.82 -5.76
N ILE A 161 19.19 24.11 -6.10
CA ILE A 161 20.42 24.84 -6.35
C ILE A 161 20.49 25.99 -5.35
N PHE A 162 21.63 26.15 -4.69
CA PHE A 162 21.87 27.22 -3.73
C PHE A 162 23.34 27.63 -3.74
N HIS A 163 23.59 28.94 -3.72
CA HIS A 163 24.89 29.47 -3.36
C HIS A 163 24.85 29.75 -1.85
N GLY A 164 25.95 29.48 -1.15
CA GLY A 164 25.98 29.32 0.31
C GLY A 164 25.17 30.35 1.10
N VAL A 165 24.55 29.92 2.19
CA VAL A 165 23.98 30.85 3.15
C VAL A 165 25.15 31.47 3.89
N LEU A 166 25.32 32.80 3.81
CA LEU A 166 26.27 33.51 4.68
C LEU A 166 25.98 33.09 6.14
N PRO A 167 26.99 32.76 6.96
CA PRO A 167 26.77 32.38 8.36
C PRO A 167 25.85 33.38 9.04
N ALA A 168 24.90 32.91 9.84
CA ALA A 168 23.92 33.77 10.52
C ALA A 168 24.58 34.92 11.31
N ILE A 169 25.84 34.76 11.72
CA ILE A 169 26.65 35.79 12.39
C ILE A 169 26.95 37.02 11.50
N GLN A 170 27.08 36.86 10.18
CA GLN A 170 27.22 37.99 9.27
C GLN A 170 25.88 38.71 9.02
N ARG A 171 24.74 38.10 9.39
CA ARG A 171 23.41 38.72 9.31
C ARG A 171 23.12 39.70 10.45
N ILE A 172 23.84 39.61 11.57
CA ILE A 172 23.76 40.54 12.71
C ILE A 172 24.20 41.97 12.32
N PHE A 173 25.09 42.09 11.32
CA PHE A 173 25.62 43.37 10.83
C PHE A 173 24.87 43.94 9.61
N GLY A 174 23.75 43.32 9.19
CA GLY A 174 22.92 43.85 8.12
C GLY A 174 22.18 45.12 8.55
N ALA A 175 21.83 46.01 7.61
CA ALA A 175 21.18 47.32 7.86
C ALA A 175 19.80 47.30 8.57
N HIS A 176 19.35 46.15 9.08
CA HIS A 176 18.18 45.99 9.96
C HIS A 176 18.51 45.31 11.30
N GLY A 177 19.69 44.71 11.45
CA GLY A 177 20.25 44.37 12.74
C GLY A 177 20.70 45.67 13.38
N GLY A 178 20.06 46.05 14.50
CA GLY A 178 20.22 47.35 15.16
C GLY A 178 21.65 47.74 15.57
N LEU A 179 22.68 46.97 15.24
CA LEU A 179 24.08 47.26 15.53
C LEU A 179 24.78 48.09 14.42
N GLY A 180 24.15 48.26 13.24
CA GLY A 180 24.72 49.02 12.12
C GLY A 180 24.31 50.49 12.01
N ALA A 181 23.45 50.99 12.90
CA ALA A 181 22.98 52.39 12.89
C ALA A 181 23.81 53.32 13.79
N GLY A 182 25.14 53.13 13.79
CA GLY A 182 26.09 53.91 14.59
C GLY A 182 26.90 54.96 13.83
N GLY A 183 26.81 55.02 12.50
CA GLY A 183 27.57 56.01 11.73
C GLY A 183 27.15 56.07 10.26
N ALA A 184 26.74 57.26 9.83
CA ALA A 184 26.41 57.67 8.46
C ALA A 184 25.03 57.27 7.90
N GLY A 185 24.06 58.19 8.01
CA GLY A 185 23.48 58.74 6.78
C GLY A 185 21.97 58.61 6.52
N PHE A 186 21.17 57.92 7.34
CA PHE A 186 19.70 58.00 7.19
C PHE A 186 18.99 57.88 8.54
N GLN A 187 18.62 59.03 9.08
CA GLN A 187 17.90 59.18 10.33
C GLN A 187 16.43 59.41 9.97
N VAL A 188 15.59 58.39 10.16
CA VAL A 188 14.13 58.56 10.06
C VAL A 188 13.71 59.48 11.21
N PRO A 189 13.14 60.68 10.96
CA PRO A 189 12.72 61.58 12.01
C PRO A 189 11.66 60.89 12.88
N GLY A 190 11.95 60.73 14.17
CA GLY A 190 11.04 60.10 15.16
C GLY A 190 11.47 58.72 15.66
N VAL A 191 12.51 58.09 15.09
CA VAL A 191 13.09 56.86 15.62
C VAL A 191 14.36 57.21 16.40
N SER A 192 14.26 57.26 17.73
CA SER A 192 15.42 57.35 18.62
C SER A 192 16.34 56.15 18.38
N GLY A 193 17.65 56.40 18.32
CA GLY A 193 18.68 55.41 17.99
C GLY A 193 18.60 54.15 18.84
N GLY A 194 17.98 53.10 18.30
CA GLY A 194 17.78 51.82 18.98
C GLY A 194 18.98 50.87 18.99
N GLY A 195 20.17 51.34 18.55
CA GLY A 195 21.37 50.50 18.51
C GLY A 195 22.21 50.51 19.78
N MET A 196 22.19 51.62 20.53
CA MET A 196 22.89 51.70 21.82
C MET A 196 22.05 51.13 22.96
N ASN A 197 20.71 51.14 22.85
CA ASN A 197 19.83 50.72 23.94
C ASN A 197 19.90 49.21 24.23
N SER A 198 20.14 48.34 23.23
CA SER A 198 20.28 46.90 23.45
C SER A 198 21.61 46.53 24.11
N LEU A 199 22.70 47.22 23.76
CA LEU A 199 24.03 47.00 24.36
C LEU A 199 24.11 47.55 25.80
N LEU A 200 23.50 48.71 26.08
CA LEU A 200 23.45 49.25 27.45
C LEU A 200 22.60 48.40 28.41
N THR A 201 21.59 47.69 27.89
CA THR A 201 20.76 46.74 28.65
C THR A 201 21.56 45.47 29.00
N GLU A 202 22.40 44.99 28.08
CA GLU A 202 23.22 43.79 28.29
C GLU A 202 24.38 44.01 29.27
N PHE A 203 24.88 45.25 29.37
CA PHE A 203 25.88 45.66 30.37
C PHE A 203 25.30 46.19 31.69
N GLY A 204 23.97 46.16 31.88
CA GLY A 204 23.34 46.52 33.15
C GLY A 204 23.37 48.01 33.53
N PHE A 205 23.54 48.90 32.55
CA PHE A 205 23.56 50.36 32.75
C PHE A 205 22.17 51.03 32.66
N ASP A 206 21.12 50.22 32.64
CA ASP A 206 19.70 50.61 32.49
C ASP A 206 19.22 51.64 33.54
N ALA A 207 19.83 51.67 34.72
CA ALA A 207 19.43 52.54 35.83
C ALA A 207 20.12 53.93 35.88
N LEU A 208 21.07 54.23 34.98
CA LEU A 208 21.96 55.40 35.14
C LEU A 208 21.80 56.52 34.09
N SER A 209 20.84 56.42 33.17
CA SER A 209 20.61 57.45 32.14
C SER A 209 19.31 58.25 32.41
N PRO A 210 19.39 59.54 32.81
CA PRO A 210 18.21 60.36 33.12
C PRO A 210 17.38 60.78 31.88
N ALA A 211 17.71 60.27 30.69
CA ALA A 211 17.11 60.70 29.43
C ALA A 211 16.29 59.60 28.71
N ILE A 212 15.88 58.55 29.42
CA ILE A 212 15.06 57.47 28.85
C ILE A 212 13.58 57.82 29.07
N ASN A 213 12.99 58.56 28.12
CA ASN A 213 11.53 58.59 28.02
C ASN A 213 11.07 57.25 27.45
N PHE A 214 10.39 56.43 28.27
CA PHE A 214 9.70 55.23 27.80
C PHE A 214 8.48 55.65 26.99
N ILE A 215 8.63 55.77 25.67
CA ILE A 215 7.48 55.82 24.77
C ILE A 215 6.94 54.38 24.71
N LEU A 216 5.80 54.16 25.35
CA LEU A 216 5.11 52.87 25.36
C LEU A 216 4.46 52.68 23.99
N LEU A 217 5.11 51.91 23.13
CA LEU A 217 4.59 51.58 21.81
C LEU A 217 3.40 50.61 21.96
N PRO A 218 2.35 50.73 21.15
CA PRO A 218 1.23 49.77 21.18
C PRO A 218 1.68 48.37 20.76
N ALA A 219 1.19 47.32 21.42
CA ALA A 219 1.59 45.93 21.15
C ALA A 219 1.35 45.47 19.68
N PHE A 220 0.44 46.11 18.94
CA PHE A 220 0.22 45.79 17.53
C PHE A 220 1.42 46.20 16.65
N GLU A 221 2.17 47.24 17.03
CA GLU A 221 3.33 47.72 16.29
C GLU A 221 4.48 46.69 16.36
N ASP A 222 4.72 46.15 17.54
CA ASP A 222 5.73 45.10 17.75
C ASP A 222 5.39 43.81 16.99
N VAL A 223 4.11 43.40 16.99
CA VAL A 223 3.65 42.22 16.24
C VAL A 223 3.82 42.42 14.74
N LEU A 224 3.44 43.59 14.21
CA LEU A 224 3.62 43.91 12.79
C LEU A 224 5.10 43.96 12.40
N ARG A 225 5.96 44.46 13.29
CA ARG A 225 7.41 44.49 13.06
C ARG A 225 8.03 43.10 13.06
N ILE A 226 7.62 42.21 13.97
CA ILE A 226 8.05 40.80 13.98
C ILE A 226 7.59 40.08 12.71
N GLN A 227 6.34 40.30 12.28
CA GLN A 227 5.84 39.73 11.03
C GLN A 227 6.60 40.26 9.81
N ALA A 228 6.87 41.56 9.76
CA ALA A 228 7.64 42.16 8.69
C ALA A 228 9.08 41.66 8.64
N ILE A 229 9.73 41.42 9.80
CA ILE A 229 11.07 40.83 9.88
C ILE A 229 11.03 39.38 9.35
N ASN A 230 10.10 38.56 9.84
CA ASN A 230 9.95 37.17 9.37
C ASN A 230 9.65 37.11 7.87
N PHE A 231 8.82 38.01 7.36
CA PHE A 231 8.51 38.10 5.93
C PHE A 231 9.69 38.64 5.10
N ASN A 232 10.48 39.57 5.64
CA ASN A 232 11.71 40.02 4.98
C ASN A 232 12.72 38.88 4.86
N ASP A 233 12.77 37.99 5.88
CA ASP A 233 13.62 36.81 5.88
C ASP A 233 13.17 35.73 4.87
N THR A 234 11.88 35.65 4.55
CA THR A 234 11.39 34.75 3.48
C THR A 234 11.61 35.32 2.08
N ILE A 235 11.71 36.65 1.93
CA ILE A 235 12.05 37.28 0.66
C ILE A 235 13.55 37.09 0.40
N ARG A 236 13.85 36.19 -0.55
CA ARG A 236 15.20 35.88 -0.99
C ARG A 236 15.91 37.15 -1.51
N ARG A 237 16.91 37.64 -0.78
CA ARG A 237 17.85 38.70 -1.24
C ARG A 237 18.93 38.18 -2.20
N SER A 238 18.59 37.25 -3.10
CA SER A 238 19.56 36.76 -4.09
C SER A 238 19.60 37.70 -5.28
N ALA A 239 20.77 38.27 -5.56
CA ALA A 239 21.00 39.02 -6.80
C ALA A 239 21.04 38.12 -8.05
N PHE A 240 21.06 36.79 -7.85
CA PHE A 240 21.07 35.80 -8.92
C PHE A 240 19.72 35.09 -9.08
N SER A 241 19.25 35.01 -10.33
CA SER A 241 18.24 34.11 -10.85
C SER A 241 18.91 33.00 -11.66
N PHE A 242 18.22 31.87 -11.85
CA PHE A 242 18.75 30.76 -12.64
C PHE A 242 17.65 30.05 -13.43
N GLU A 243 18.06 29.47 -14.55
CA GLU A 243 17.26 28.58 -15.38
C GLU A 243 17.96 27.22 -15.42
N LEU A 244 17.22 26.15 -15.17
CA LEU A 244 17.72 24.78 -15.25
C LEU A 244 16.98 24.05 -16.37
N ILE A 245 17.69 23.67 -17.42
CA ILE A 245 17.16 22.86 -18.51
C ILE A 245 18.12 21.69 -18.75
N ASN A 246 17.63 20.47 -18.54
CA ASN A 246 18.35 19.25 -18.89
C ASN A 246 19.78 19.16 -18.30
N ASN A 247 19.94 19.45 -17.00
CA ASN A 247 21.21 19.54 -16.25
C ASN A 247 22.12 20.71 -16.63
N LYS A 248 21.67 21.59 -17.53
CA LYS A 248 22.36 22.83 -17.86
C LYS A 248 21.77 23.96 -17.03
N VAL A 249 22.59 24.55 -16.18
CA VAL A 249 22.24 25.71 -15.35
C VAL A 249 22.72 26.96 -16.06
N ARG A 250 21.81 27.91 -16.24
CA ARG A 250 22.11 29.25 -16.72
C ARG A 250 21.88 30.25 -15.59
N LEU A 251 22.90 31.03 -15.25
CA LEU A 251 22.82 32.03 -14.18
C LEU A 251 22.53 33.43 -14.75
N PHE A 252 21.79 34.25 -14.00
CA PHE A 252 21.46 35.63 -14.36
C PHE A 252 21.56 36.55 -13.13
N PRO A 253 22.21 37.72 -13.21
CA PRO A 253 23.07 38.18 -14.30
C PRO A 253 24.34 37.31 -14.41
N ILE A 254 25.15 37.55 -15.45
CA ILE A 254 26.42 36.83 -15.63
C ILE A 254 27.31 37.07 -14.38
N PRO A 255 27.81 36.02 -13.73
CA PRO A 255 28.73 36.13 -12.60
C PRO A 255 29.95 37.00 -12.94
N LYS A 256 30.31 37.93 -12.05
CA LYS A 256 31.53 38.75 -12.17
C LYS A 256 32.68 38.24 -11.32
N ASP A 257 32.36 37.44 -10.31
CA ASP A 257 33.31 36.89 -9.36
C ASP A 257 33.18 35.36 -9.34
N ASN A 258 34.27 34.69 -9.02
CA ASN A 258 34.27 33.24 -8.86
C ASN A 258 33.66 32.86 -7.51
N PHE A 259 32.71 31.93 -7.50
CA PHE A 259 32.12 31.42 -6.27
C PHE A 259 31.72 29.95 -6.39
N LEU A 260 31.53 29.30 -5.24
CA LEU A 260 31.10 27.90 -5.18
C LEU A 260 29.56 27.82 -5.19
N LEU A 261 29.01 27.11 -6.17
CA LEU A 261 27.58 26.82 -6.25
C LEU A 261 27.32 25.40 -5.75
N HIS A 262 26.43 25.26 -4.77
CA HIS A 262 26.02 23.97 -4.24
C HIS A 262 24.67 23.54 -4.84
N PHE A 263 24.47 22.25 -4.93
CA PHE A 263 23.19 21.68 -5.37
C PHE A 263 22.91 20.35 -4.70
N HIS A 264 21.64 20.06 -4.50
CA HIS A 264 21.16 18.73 -4.13
C HIS A 264 20.73 17.98 -5.38
N TYR A 265 21.13 16.73 -5.48
CA TYR A 265 20.78 15.86 -6.59
C TYR A 265 20.47 14.45 -6.12
N THR A 266 19.78 13.71 -6.98
CA THR A 266 19.61 12.27 -6.88
C THR A 266 20.11 11.63 -8.17
N VAL A 267 20.65 10.42 -8.09
CA VAL A 267 21.06 9.68 -9.29
C VAL A 267 19.85 8.95 -9.84
N ARG A 268 19.64 9.04 -11.15
CA ARG A 268 18.49 8.41 -11.81
C ARG A 268 18.49 6.89 -11.64
N GLU A 269 19.65 6.26 -11.72
CA GLU A 269 19.79 4.81 -11.56
C GLU A 269 19.41 4.36 -10.15
N ASP A 270 19.90 5.06 -9.11
CA ASP A 270 19.54 4.79 -7.71
C ASP A 270 18.02 4.84 -7.48
N ARG A 271 17.30 5.74 -8.17
CA ARG A 271 15.83 5.80 -8.14
C ARG A 271 15.17 4.58 -8.77
N PHE A 272 15.64 4.14 -9.93
CA PHE A 272 15.08 2.97 -10.59
C PHE A 272 15.39 1.68 -9.85
N ALA A 273 16.58 1.55 -9.28
CA ALA A 273 16.97 0.40 -8.47
C ALA A 273 16.13 0.31 -7.19
N SER A 274 15.82 1.45 -6.56
CA SER A 274 15.04 1.49 -5.32
C SER A 274 13.53 1.44 -5.51
N GLY A 275 13.03 1.61 -6.75
CA GLY A 275 11.60 1.60 -7.07
C GLY A 275 10.98 0.19 -7.18
N THR A 276 11.79 -0.87 -7.15
CA THR A 276 11.30 -2.26 -7.23
C THR A 276 11.97 -3.14 -6.17
N THR A 277 11.37 -3.20 -4.99
CA THR A 277 11.79 -4.14 -3.93
C THR A 277 11.00 -5.43 -4.05
N PHE A 278 11.69 -6.56 -4.16
CA PHE A 278 11.10 -7.89 -4.16
C PHE A 278 11.29 -8.52 -2.77
N GLU A 279 10.19 -8.79 -2.08
CA GLU A 279 10.23 -9.51 -0.82
C GLU A 279 9.78 -10.96 -1.03
N GLU A 280 10.57 -11.91 -0.53
CA GLU A 280 10.19 -13.32 -0.50
C GLU A 280 9.29 -13.62 0.70
N GLY A 281 8.38 -14.59 0.57
CA GLY A 281 7.50 -15.00 1.67
C GLY A 281 6.31 -14.08 1.95
N VAL A 282 6.11 -13.03 1.13
CA VAL A 282 4.95 -12.12 1.24
C VAL A 282 3.90 -12.37 0.17
N ILE A 283 2.64 -12.14 0.52
CA ILE A 283 1.49 -12.23 -0.38
C ILE A 283 1.67 -11.20 -1.49
N SER A 284 1.56 -11.63 -2.74
CA SER A 284 1.75 -10.77 -3.92
C SER A 284 0.54 -10.78 -4.84
N ASP A 285 -0.11 -11.93 -5.00
CA ASP A 285 -1.16 -12.14 -5.97
C ASP A 285 -2.26 -13.04 -5.42
N TYR A 286 -3.30 -13.22 -6.22
CA TYR A 286 -4.43 -14.07 -5.90
C TYR A 286 -4.02 -15.52 -5.63
N ALA A 287 -2.99 -16.01 -6.33
CA ALA A 287 -2.57 -17.41 -6.28
C ALA A 287 -1.85 -17.78 -4.97
N ASN A 288 -1.28 -16.81 -4.26
CA ASN A 288 -0.44 -17.07 -3.10
C ASN A 288 -1.00 -16.60 -1.76
N VAL A 289 -2.29 -16.25 -1.72
CA VAL A 289 -2.98 -15.90 -0.49
C VAL A 289 -3.27 -17.19 0.31
N PRO A 290 -2.87 -17.26 1.60
CA PRO A 290 -3.00 -18.47 2.41
C PRO A 290 -4.44 -18.66 2.94
N TYR A 291 -5.37 -19.00 2.04
CA TYR A 291 -6.71 -19.46 2.39
C TYR A 291 -6.80 -20.98 2.19
N ASP A 292 -7.13 -21.69 3.26
CA ASP A 292 -7.47 -23.11 3.23
C ASP A 292 -8.99 -23.31 3.08
N ASN A 293 -9.41 -24.55 2.84
CA ASN A 293 -10.82 -24.93 2.82
C ASN A 293 -11.52 -24.56 4.15
N ILE A 294 -12.74 -24.02 4.04
CA ILE A 294 -13.54 -23.62 5.21
C ILE A 294 -14.07 -24.87 5.92
N VAL A 295 -13.99 -24.89 7.25
CA VAL A 295 -14.49 -25.99 8.08
C VAL A 295 -16.02 -26.05 8.01
N TYR A 296 -16.59 -27.25 7.79
CA TYR A 296 -18.03 -27.43 7.57
C TYR A 296 -18.88 -26.91 8.73
N SER A 297 -18.43 -27.15 9.97
CA SER A 297 -19.10 -26.68 11.19
C SER A 297 -19.19 -25.16 11.32
N GLU A 298 -18.30 -24.40 10.68
CA GLU A 298 -18.30 -22.93 10.71
C GLU A 298 -19.24 -22.31 9.67
N ILE A 299 -19.79 -23.11 8.74
CA ILE A 299 -20.67 -22.63 7.69
C ILE A 299 -22.07 -22.35 8.25
N ASN A 300 -22.58 -21.15 7.99
CA ASN A 300 -23.91 -20.72 8.41
C ASN A 300 -25.03 -21.46 7.66
N ASP A 301 -26.25 -21.39 8.18
CA ASP A 301 -27.42 -22.10 7.61
C ASP A 301 -27.73 -21.69 6.16
N VAL A 302 -27.50 -20.42 5.81
CA VAL A 302 -27.70 -19.90 4.45
C VAL A 302 -26.71 -20.53 3.47
N GLY A 303 -25.44 -20.64 3.85
CA GLY A 303 -24.40 -21.31 3.09
C GLY A 303 -24.69 -22.80 2.95
N ARG A 304 -25.10 -23.46 4.04
CA ARG A 304 -25.51 -24.88 3.99
C ARG A 304 -26.68 -25.11 3.04
N ARG A 305 -27.65 -24.19 2.97
CA ARG A 305 -28.74 -24.29 2.01
C ARG A 305 -28.24 -24.27 0.57
N TRP A 306 -27.31 -23.38 0.23
CA TRP A 306 -26.68 -23.33 -1.09
C TRP A 306 -25.91 -24.61 -1.39
N ILE A 307 -25.13 -25.12 -0.42
CA ILE A 307 -24.38 -26.38 -0.55
C ILE A 307 -25.32 -27.53 -0.86
N PHE A 308 -26.46 -27.65 -0.17
CA PHE A 308 -27.41 -28.73 -0.44
C PHE A 308 -28.04 -28.66 -1.83
N GLU A 309 -28.30 -27.46 -2.35
CA GLU A 309 -28.82 -27.30 -3.71
C GLU A 309 -27.79 -27.67 -4.77
N TYR A 310 -26.53 -27.24 -4.58
CA TYR A 310 -25.43 -27.60 -5.47
C TYR A 310 -25.13 -29.10 -5.40
N PHE A 311 -25.08 -29.68 -4.19
CA PHE A 311 -24.96 -31.12 -3.97
C PHE A 311 -26.04 -31.93 -4.70
N LEU A 312 -27.31 -31.50 -4.63
CA LEU A 312 -28.39 -32.15 -5.38
C LEU A 312 -28.12 -32.11 -6.89
N SER A 313 -27.64 -30.99 -7.42
CA SER A 313 -27.31 -30.88 -8.85
C SER A 313 -26.14 -31.80 -9.25
N CYS A 314 -25.09 -31.91 -8.43
CA CYS A 314 -23.98 -32.82 -8.69
C CYS A 314 -24.44 -34.28 -8.66
N THR A 315 -25.26 -34.67 -7.67
CA THR A 315 -25.80 -36.04 -7.59
C THR A 315 -26.71 -36.39 -8.77
N GLN A 316 -27.51 -35.44 -9.26
CA GLN A 316 -28.32 -35.62 -10.48
C GLN A 316 -27.45 -35.85 -11.70
N SER A 317 -26.38 -35.07 -11.87
CA SER A 317 -25.43 -35.23 -12.98
C SER A 317 -24.74 -36.60 -12.95
N VAL A 318 -24.26 -37.03 -11.77
CA VAL A 318 -23.63 -38.35 -11.59
C VAL A 318 -24.63 -39.48 -11.87
N LEU A 319 -25.86 -39.38 -11.38
CA LEU A 319 -26.92 -40.35 -11.69
C LEU A 319 -27.21 -40.39 -13.19
N GLY A 320 -27.29 -39.24 -13.85
CA GLY A 320 -27.49 -39.15 -15.30
C GLY A 320 -26.37 -39.83 -16.10
N GLN A 321 -25.12 -39.68 -15.67
CA GLN A 321 -23.96 -40.35 -16.26
C GLN A 321 -24.04 -41.88 -16.08
N ILE A 322 -24.44 -42.37 -14.91
CA ILE A 322 -24.59 -43.80 -14.64
C ILE A 322 -25.74 -44.39 -15.47
N ARG A 323 -26.90 -43.73 -15.48
CA ARG A 323 -28.07 -44.17 -16.27
C ARG A 323 -27.83 -44.13 -17.78
N SER A 324 -26.95 -43.25 -18.25
CA SER A 324 -26.56 -43.22 -19.66
C SER A 324 -25.66 -44.41 -20.07
N LYS A 325 -24.97 -45.04 -19.10
CA LYS A 325 -24.19 -46.26 -19.35
C LYS A 325 -25.07 -47.51 -19.39
N TYR A 326 -26.19 -47.50 -18.65
CA TYR A 326 -27.15 -48.61 -18.56
C TYR A 326 -28.52 -48.16 -19.06
N ALA A 327 -28.72 -48.12 -20.38
CA ALA A 327 -29.94 -47.56 -20.99
C ALA A 327 -31.24 -48.31 -20.62
N THR A 328 -31.14 -49.62 -20.36
CA THR A 328 -32.28 -50.45 -19.96
C THR A 328 -31.91 -51.37 -18.79
N ILE A 329 -32.81 -51.49 -17.82
CA ILE A 329 -32.73 -52.50 -16.76
C ILE A 329 -33.77 -53.59 -17.07
N PRO A 330 -33.36 -54.86 -17.23
CA PRO A 330 -34.31 -55.95 -17.44
C PRO A 330 -35.07 -56.23 -16.15
N ILE A 331 -36.40 -56.16 -16.20
CA ILE A 331 -37.30 -56.65 -15.16
C ILE A 331 -37.96 -57.96 -15.62
N PRO A 332 -38.51 -58.80 -14.72
CA PRO A 332 -39.16 -60.03 -15.14
C PRO A 332 -40.28 -59.75 -16.17
N ASN A 333 -40.07 -60.19 -17.42
CA ASN A 333 -40.98 -60.04 -18.56
C ASN A 333 -41.13 -58.62 -19.16
N SER A 334 -40.28 -57.65 -18.84
CA SER A 334 -40.29 -56.30 -19.46
C SER A 334 -38.93 -55.61 -19.31
N GLU A 335 -38.73 -54.49 -19.99
CA GLU A 335 -37.56 -53.63 -19.80
C GLU A 335 -38.02 -52.25 -19.31
N VAL A 336 -37.28 -51.66 -18.36
CA VAL A 336 -37.47 -50.27 -17.94
C VAL A 336 -36.38 -49.43 -18.61
N THR A 337 -36.80 -48.42 -19.37
CA THR A 337 -35.88 -47.46 -20.00
C THR A 337 -35.49 -46.37 -19.00
N LEU A 338 -34.19 -46.18 -18.78
CA LEU A 338 -33.68 -45.15 -17.87
C LEU A 338 -33.54 -43.80 -18.58
N ASN A 339 -33.96 -42.72 -17.91
CA ASN A 339 -33.98 -41.36 -18.44
C ASN A 339 -32.67 -40.58 -18.18
N GLY A 340 -31.51 -41.20 -18.43
CA GLY A 340 -30.19 -40.58 -18.21
C GLY A 340 -30.01 -39.18 -18.84
N PRO A 341 -30.38 -38.97 -20.12
CA PRO A 341 -30.20 -37.67 -20.79
C PRO A 341 -31.04 -36.51 -20.23
N ALA A 342 -32.10 -36.78 -19.47
CA ALA A 342 -32.98 -35.75 -18.92
C ALA A 342 -32.52 -35.22 -17.54
N LEU A 343 -31.45 -35.80 -16.99
CA LEU A 343 -30.92 -35.52 -15.65
C LEU A 343 -29.55 -34.79 -15.68
N MET A 344 -29.02 -34.52 -16.87
CA MET A 344 -27.72 -33.84 -17.08
C MET A 344 -27.86 -32.38 -17.44
#